data_AF-A0A662BIU8-F1
#
_entry.id   AF-A0A662BIU8-F1
#
_cell.length_a   1.000
_cell.length_b   1.000
_cell.length_c   1.000
_cell.angle_alpha   90.00
_cell.angle_beta   90.00
_cell.angle_gamma   90.00
#
_symmetry.space_group_name_H-M   'P 1'
#
loop_
_entity.id
_entity.type
_entity.pdbx_description
1 polymer ?
#
loop_
_entity_poly.entity_id
_entity_poly.type
_entity_poly.pdbx_seq_one_letter_code
_entity_poly.pdbx_strand_id
1 'polypeptide(L)'
;MENEIIDKIKAQISEMQKLSSDDKHFRLKHYVDSILTKLMDLMNQTDDEKKKEEYLFIRKELDYTNGREVKFAENAFYEARKKRSAKILEYEYHKKLERAIRQVKLELSKFTN
;
A
#
# COMPACT_ATOMS: atom_id res chain seq x y z
N MET A 1 22.93 4.97 -2.32
CA MET A 1 21.76 4.64 -3.16
C MET A 1 20.67 3.96 -2.34
N GLU A 2 20.98 2.91 -1.55
CA GLU A 2 20.03 2.25 -0.64
C GLU A 2 19.24 3.23 0.27
N ASN A 3 19.93 4.15 0.95
CA ASN A 3 19.28 5.16 1.81
C ASN A 3 18.30 6.07 1.06
N GLU A 4 18.60 6.42 -0.21
CA GLU A 4 17.71 7.27 -1.01
C GLU A 4 16.42 6.54 -1.38
N ILE A 5 16.48 5.23 -1.61
CA ILE A 5 15.30 4.41 -1.87
C ILE A 5 14.46 4.27 -0.59
N ILE A 6 15.09 4.04 0.55
CA ILE A 6 14.43 3.99 1.86
C ILE A 6 13.72 5.31 2.15
N ASP A 7 14.35 6.45 1.90
CA ASP A 7 13.75 7.77 2.11
C ASP A 7 12.54 7.99 1.18
N LYS A 8 12.62 7.54 -0.07
CA LYS A 8 11.47 7.56 -1.00
C LYS A 8 10.32 6.67 -0.51
N ILE A 9 10.60 5.48 0.03
CA ILE A 9 9.59 4.59 0.63
C ILE A 9 8.93 5.30 1.83
N LYS A 10 9.73 5.88 2.75
CA LYS A 10 9.23 6.63 3.91
C LYS A 10 8.34 7.81 3.50
N ALA A 11 8.74 8.56 2.48
CA ALA A 11 7.94 9.66 1.95
C ALA A 11 6.58 9.17 1.40
N GLN A 12 6.56 8.06 0.65
CA GLN A 12 5.32 7.47 0.14
C GLN A 12 4.41 6.96 1.27
N ILE A 13 4.98 6.36 2.32
CA ILE A 13 4.22 5.96 3.51
C ILE A 13 3.58 7.18 4.18
N SER A 14 4.30 8.31 4.30
CA SER A 14 3.76 9.55 4.87
C SER A 14 2.62 10.11 4.02
N GLU A 15 2.75 10.12 2.70
CA GLU A 15 1.68 10.58 1.79
C GLU A 15 0.45 9.67 1.83
N MET A 16 0.64 8.36 1.99
CA MET A 16 -0.46 7.41 2.19
C MET A 16 -1.26 7.70 3.48
N GLN A 17 -0.62 8.23 4.53
CA GLN A 17 -1.31 8.57 5.79
C GLN A 17 -2.26 9.75 5.64
N LYS A 18 -1.96 10.68 4.72
CA LYS A 18 -2.74 11.90 4.48
C LYS A 18 -3.95 11.68 3.58
N LEU A 19 -4.11 10.47 3.06
CA LEU A 19 -5.27 10.12 2.25
C LEU A 19 -6.52 10.31 3.13
N SER A 20 -7.32 11.40 2.90
CA SER A 20 -8.64 11.67 3.54
C SER A 20 -9.96 11.69 2.66
N SER A 21 -10.00 11.83 1.31
CA SER A 21 -11.25 11.81 0.46
C SER A 21 -11.53 10.65 -0.58
N ASP A 22 -12.51 10.83 -1.48
CA ASP A 22 -13.21 9.81 -2.30
C ASP A 22 -12.43 9.08 -3.42
N ASP A 23 -11.27 9.58 -3.87
CA ASP A 23 -10.51 9.02 -5.02
C ASP A 23 -9.23 8.24 -4.64
N LYS A 24 -9.08 7.88 -3.37
CA LYS A 24 -7.79 7.38 -2.85
C LYS A 24 -7.39 5.98 -3.27
N HIS A 25 -8.32 5.11 -3.66
CA HIS A 25 -7.93 3.71 -3.89
C HIS A 25 -6.96 3.61 -5.08
N PHE A 26 -7.13 4.45 -6.11
CA PHE A 26 -6.16 4.59 -7.20
C PHE A 26 -4.80 5.09 -6.69
N ARG A 27 -4.78 6.07 -5.79
CA ARG A 27 -3.54 6.57 -5.18
C ARG A 27 -2.87 5.53 -4.29
N LEU A 28 -3.65 4.79 -3.50
CA LEU A 28 -3.17 3.71 -2.64
C LEU A 28 -2.53 2.61 -3.49
N LYS A 29 -3.22 2.14 -4.52
CA LYS A 29 -2.70 1.15 -5.48
C LYS A 29 -1.38 1.64 -6.10
N HIS A 30 -1.36 2.86 -6.60
CA HIS A 30 -0.15 3.47 -7.18
C HIS A 30 1.01 3.54 -6.18
N TYR A 31 0.76 3.94 -4.93
CA TYR A 31 1.80 3.96 -3.90
C TYR A 31 2.31 2.55 -3.58
N VAL A 32 1.42 1.59 -3.41
CA VAL A 32 1.78 0.19 -3.13
C VAL A 32 2.61 -0.39 -4.28
N ASP A 33 2.16 -0.25 -5.53
CA ASP A 33 2.90 -0.70 -6.72
C ASP A 33 4.29 -0.05 -6.79
N SER A 34 4.36 1.25 -6.51
CA SER A 34 5.62 2.01 -6.52
C SER A 34 6.58 1.60 -5.39
N ILE A 35 6.07 1.16 -4.24
CA ILE A 35 6.87 0.63 -3.14
C ILE A 35 7.34 -0.80 -3.47
N LEU A 36 6.51 -1.63 -4.09
CA LEU A 36 6.89 -2.97 -4.56
C LEU A 36 8.07 -2.91 -5.53
N THR A 37 8.08 -1.94 -6.47
CA THR A 37 9.23 -1.71 -7.36
C THR A 37 10.48 -1.30 -6.56
N LYS A 38 10.36 -0.37 -5.61
CA LYS A 38 11.50 0.08 -4.79
C LYS A 38 12.08 -1.02 -3.91
N LEU A 39 11.25 -1.93 -3.41
CA LEU A 39 11.72 -3.10 -2.66
C LEU A 39 12.56 -4.03 -3.54
N MET A 40 12.20 -4.19 -4.81
CA MET A 40 13.05 -4.92 -5.76
C MET A 40 14.37 -4.19 -6.01
N ASP A 41 14.35 -2.87 -6.17
CA ASP A 41 15.56 -2.08 -6.34
C ASP A 41 16.49 -2.21 -5.12
N LEU A 42 15.94 -2.20 -3.90
CA LEU A 42 16.69 -2.44 -2.65
C LEU A 42 17.33 -3.83 -2.62
N MET A 43 16.58 -4.88 -2.98
CA MET A 43 17.10 -6.24 -3.05
C MET A 43 18.26 -6.37 -4.04
N ASN A 44 18.18 -5.67 -5.17
CA ASN A 44 19.21 -5.69 -6.21
C ASN A 44 20.47 -4.88 -5.83
N GLN A 45 20.35 -3.91 -4.92
CA GLN A 45 21.43 -3.01 -4.51
C GLN A 45 22.11 -3.38 -3.19
N THR A 46 21.47 -4.21 -2.36
CA THR A 46 22.06 -4.67 -1.11
C THR A 46 22.91 -5.91 -1.38
N ASP A 47 24.12 -5.98 -0.81
CA ASP A 47 24.95 -7.18 -0.83
C ASP A 47 24.73 -8.06 0.42
N ASP A 48 24.03 -7.53 1.43
CA ASP A 48 23.67 -8.25 2.64
C ASP A 48 22.48 -9.19 2.38
N GLU A 49 22.73 -10.50 2.38
CA GLU A 49 21.71 -11.53 2.18
C GLU A 49 20.60 -11.51 3.23
N LYS A 50 20.89 -11.16 4.49
CA LYS A 50 19.84 -11.06 5.53
C LYS A 50 18.88 -9.92 5.21
N LYS A 51 19.41 -8.78 4.75
CA LYS A 51 18.57 -7.67 4.29
C LYS A 51 17.76 -8.05 3.05
N LYS A 52 18.32 -8.79 2.09
CA LYS A 52 17.56 -9.28 0.92
C LYS A 52 16.37 -10.13 1.34
N GLU A 53 16.59 -11.08 2.24
CA GLU A 53 15.51 -11.94 2.76
C GLU A 53 14.42 -11.12 3.44
N GLU A 54 14.81 -10.11 4.23
CA GLU A 54 13.87 -9.20 4.87
C GLU A 54 13.05 -8.37 3.86
N TYR A 55 13.70 -7.77 2.87
CA TYR A 55 13.01 -7.01 1.81
C TYR A 55 12.11 -7.90 0.96
N LEU A 56 12.55 -9.11 0.65
CA LEU A 56 11.74 -10.10 -0.06
C LEU A 56 10.51 -10.50 0.74
N PHE A 57 10.66 -10.72 2.05
CA PHE A 57 9.53 -11.01 2.94
C PHE A 57 8.51 -9.86 2.93
N ILE A 58 8.96 -8.62 3.15
CA ILE A 58 8.09 -7.43 3.15
C ILE A 58 7.39 -7.29 1.79
N ARG A 59 8.12 -7.48 0.69
CA ARG A 59 7.56 -7.42 -0.66
C ARG A 59 6.46 -8.46 -0.88
N LYS A 60 6.63 -9.70 -0.41
CA LYS A 60 5.63 -10.77 -0.56
C LYS A 60 4.34 -10.45 0.21
N GLU A 61 4.46 -9.98 1.45
CA GLU A 61 3.30 -9.58 2.25
C GLU A 61 2.58 -8.40 1.61
N LEU A 62 3.32 -7.40 1.14
CA LEU A 62 2.76 -6.23 0.48
C LEU A 62 2.06 -6.58 -0.85
N ASP A 63 2.62 -7.49 -1.64
CA ASP A 63 2.03 -7.97 -2.89
C ASP A 63 0.72 -8.73 -2.62
N TYR A 64 0.69 -9.56 -1.58
CA TYR A 64 -0.54 -10.22 -1.13
C TYR A 64 -1.62 -9.21 -0.72
N THR A 65 -1.26 -8.19 0.07
CA THR A 65 -2.17 -7.13 0.50
C THR A 65 -2.67 -6.28 -0.67
N ASN A 66 -1.81 -6.01 -1.66
CA ASN A 66 -2.20 -5.35 -2.90
C ASN A 66 -3.25 -6.16 -3.68
N GLY A 67 -2.99 -7.46 -3.86
CA GLY A 67 -3.89 -8.38 -4.57
C GLY A 67 -5.23 -8.63 -3.85
N ARG A 68 -5.29 -8.39 -2.54
CA ARG A 68 -6.45 -8.67 -1.69
C ARG A 68 -7.15 -7.40 -1.19
N GLU A 69 -6.56 -6.72 -0.21
CA GLU A 69 -7.22 -5.62 0.52
C GLU A 69 -7.36 -4.37 -0.36
N VAL A 70 -6.32 -4.00 -1.12
CA VAL A 70 -6.39 -2.87 -2.07
C VAL A 70 -7.42 -3.16 -3.16
N LYS A 71 -7.44 -4.38 -3.70
CA LYS A 71 -8.45 -4.82 -4.68
C LYS A 71 -9.87 -4.83 -4.11
N PHE A 72 -10.06 -5.18 -2.84
CA PHE A 72 -11.37 -5.09 -2.19
C PHE A 72 -11.86 -3.66 -2.05
N ALA A 73 -10.98 -2.71 -1.74
CA ALA A 73 -11.32 -1.29 -1.72
C ALA A 73 -11.68 -0.78 -3.13
N GLU A 74 -10.92 -1.18 -4.16
CA GLU A 74 -11.19 -0.88 -5.56
C GLU A 74 -12.57 -1.41 -6.01
N ASN A 75 -12.89 -2.67 -5.73
CA ASN A 75 -14.19 -3.25 -6.05
C ASN A 75 -15.35 -2.52 -5.36
N ALA A 76 -15.18 -2.19 -4.06
CA ALA A 76 -16.21 -1.48 -3.30
C ALA A 76 -16.48 -0.07 -3.84
N PHE A 77 -15.45 0.63 -4.31
CA PHE A 77 -15.61 1.91 -5.00
C PHE A 77 -16.47 1.77 -6.26
N TYR A 78 -16.19 0.78 -7.11
CA TYR A 78 -16.98 0.55 -8.31
C TYR A 78 -18.42 0.14 -8.00
N GLU A 79 -18.65 -0.62 -6.92
CA GLU A 79 -19.99 -0.96 -6.44
C GLU A 79 -20.76 0.27 -5.95
N ALA A 80 -20.10 1.15 -5.18
CA ALA A 80 -20.69 2.39 -4.69
C ALA A 80 -21.10 3.33 -5.83
N ARG A 81 -20.29 3.43 -6.90
CA ARG A 81 -20.65 4.24 -8.09
C ARG A 81 -21.84 3.70 -8.90
N LYS A 82 -22.14 2.40 -8.83
CA LYS A 82 -23.17 1.75 -9.68
C LYS A 82 -24.59 1.79 -9.12
N LYS A 83 -24.78 2.03 -7.81
CA LYS A 83 -26.10 1.88 -7.15
C LYS A 83 -26.60 3.20 -6.55
N ARG A 84 -27.92 3.43 -6.62
CA ARG A 84 -28.64 4.57 -6.00
C ARG A 84 -28.64 4.57 -4.45
N SER A 85 -27.97 3.61 -3.81
CA SER A 85 -27.84 3.47 -2.34
C SER A 85 -26.53 4.07 -1.83
N ALA A 86 -26.23 5.32 -2.24
CA ALA A 86 -24.88 5.90 -2.19
C ALA A 86 -24.22 5.82 -0.81
N LYS A 87 -24.93 6.20 0.26
CA LYS A 87 -24.32 6.37 1.59
C LYS A 87 -23.79 5.08 2.26
N ILE A 88 -24.53 3.97 2.18
CA ILE A 88 -24.10 2.71 2.82
C ILE A 88 -22.89 2.12 2.08
N LEU A 89 -22.91 2.19 0.75
CA LEU A 89 -21.83 1.64 -0.08
C LEU A 89 -20.57 2.51 -0.02
N GLU A 90 -20.72 3.82 0.12
CA GLU A 90 -19.64 4.77 0.40
C GLU A 90 -18.98 4.49 1.76
N TYR A 91 -19.78 4.25 2.80
CA TYR A 91 -19.26 3.84 4.10
C TYR A 91 -18.46 2.52 4.04
N GLU A 92 -19.00 1.50 3.36
CA GLU A 92 -18.31 0.22 3.17
C GLU A 92 -17.01 0.37 2.36
N TYR A 93 -17.01 1.25 1.35
CA TYR A 93 -15.79 1.62 0.63
C TYR A 93 -14.73 2.21 1.57
N HIS A 94 -15.08 3.22 2.38
CA HIS A 94 -14.13 3.83 3.31
C HIS A 94 -13.58 2.84 4.32
N LYS A 95 -14.43 1.97 4.87
CA LYS A 95 -14.00 0.92 5.82
C LYS A 95 -12.99 -0.04 5.21
N LYS A 96 -13.21 -0.49 3.97
CA LYS A 96 -12.27 -1.36 3.25
C LYS A 96 -10.98 -0.64 2.93
N LEU A 97 -11.06 0.62 2.53
CA LEU A 97 -9.88 1.44 2.26
C LEU A 97 -9.02 1.66 3.52
N GLU A 98 -9.63 1.99 4.66
CA GLU A 98 -8.93 2.11 5.93
C GLU A 98 -8.25 0.82 6.37
N ARG A 99 -8.91 -0.33 6.12
CA ARG A 99 -8.33 -1.64 6.38
C ARG A 99 -7.10 -1.89 5.50
N ALA A 100 -7.20 -1.61 4.21
CA ALA A 100 -6.08 -1.73 3.29
C ALA A 100 -4.89 -0.84 3.70
N ILE A 101 -5.15 0.43 4.04
CA ILE A 101 -4.12 1.36 4.53
C ILE A 101 -3.47 0.84 5.82
N ARG A 102 -4.25 0.32 6.77
CA ARG A 102 -3.73 -0.25 8.02
C ARG A 102 -2.84 -1.48 7.77
N GLN A 103 -3.26 -2.38 6.88
CA GLN A 103 -2.51 -3.58 6.56
C GLN A 103 -1.17 -3.24 5.88
N VAL A 104 -1.17 -2.36 4.88
CA VAL A 104 0.07 -1.89 4.24
C VAL A 104 1.03 -1.24 5.26
N LYS A 105 0.50 -0.46 6.21
CA LYS A 105 1.33 0.13 7.28
C LYS A 105 1.98 -0.92 8.18
N LEU A 106 1.26 -1.98 8.53
CA LEU A 106 1.79 -3.05 9.35
C LEU A 106 2.99 -3.72 8.68
N GLU A 107 2.87 -4.00 7.39
CA GLU A 107 3.91 -4.64 6.57
C GLU A 107 5.14 -3.74 6.40
N LEU A 108 4.92 -2.43 6.28
CA LEU A 108 5.97 -1.44 6.12
C LEU A 108 6.51 -0.88 7.44
N SER A 109 6.00 -1.33 8.59
CA SER A 109 6.36 -0.79 9.91
C SER A 109 7.85 -0.88 10.23
N LYS A 110 8.55 -1.85 9.64
CA LYS A 110 10.00 -2.03 9.74
C LYS A 110 10.83 -0.89 9.12
N PHE A 111 10.25 -0.11 8.21
CA PHE A 111 10.90 1.07 7.64
C PHE A 111 10.63 2.35 8.45
N THR A 112 9.67 2.32 9.38
CA THR A 112 9.21 3.51 10.11
C THR A 112 9.55 3.49 11.60
N ASN A 113 10.01 2.34 12.13
CA ASN A 113 10.44 2.16 13.52
C ASN A 113 11.96 2.04 13.62
#